data_AF-A0A354C4U8-F1
#
_entry.id   AF-A0A354C4U8-F1
#
_cell.length_a   1.000
_cell.length_b   1.000
_cell.length_c   1.000
_cell.angle_alpha   90.00
_cell.angle_beta   90.00
_cell.angle_gamma   90.00
#
_symmetry.space_group_name_H-M   'P 1'
#
loop_
_entity.id
_entity.type
_entity.pdbx_description
1 polymer ?
#
loop_
_entity_poly.entity_id
_entity_poly.type
_entity_poly.pdbx_seq_one_letter_code
_entity_poly.pdbx_strand_id
1 'polypeptide(L)'
;MLCILKTIVASVVLLFVGTNLIGLIVRGFVWSPPSVDAPTDRVAEVIRHEARRMGGTNMAMTILSILATAIYLYALFHLWNVWLAVAGAIIMVSRIPDLLWEIRTGEKVTLTKMPQGPVQIVALVLCWGSYLLVWYSLCGTTPSP
;
A
#
# COMPACT_ATOMS: atom_id res chain seq x y z
N MET A 1 19.57 22.78 4.23
CA MET A 1 18.46 22.41 5.14
C MET A 1 17.12 22.23 4.42
N LEU A 2 16.70 23.16 3.55
CA LEU A 2 15.38 23.13 2.91
C LEU A 2 15.13 21.86 2.07
N CYS A 3 16.17 21.32 1.43
CA CYS A 3 16.15 20.07 0.66
C CYS A 3 15.86 18.82 1.51
N ILE A 4 16.51 18.71 2.68
CA ILE A 4 16.30 17.59 3.62
C ILE A 4 14.86 17.63 4.13
N LEU A 5 14.37 18.81 4.51
CA LEU A 5 12.99 18.99 4.97
C LEU A 5 11.96 18.60 3.90
N LYS A 6 12.15 19.06 2.65
CA LYS A 6 11.30 18.67 1.50
C LYS A 6 11.29 17.15 1.30
N THR A 7 12.47 16.52 1.40
CA THR A 7 12.60 15.06 1.26
C THR A 7 11.83 14.32 2.34
N ILE A 8 11.95 14.74 3.59
CA ILE A 8 11.22 14.13 4.71
C ILE A 8 9.71 14.27 4.51
N VAL A 9 9.24 15.48 4.20
CA VAL A 9 7.80 15.74 3.97
C VAL A 9 7.27 14.93 2.80
N ALA A 10 7.98 14.93 1.66
CA ALA A 10 7.58 14.16 0.49
C ALA A 10 7.56 12.66 0.79
N SER A 11 8.56 12.14 1.51
CA SER A 11 8.62 10.73 1.91
C SER A 11 7.45 10.34 2.80
N VAL A 12 7.07 11.19 3.76
CA VAL A 12 5.91 10.96 4.63
C VAL A 12 4.61 10.95 3.82
N VAL A 13 4.42 11.90 2.89
CA VAL A 13 3.24 11.95 2.03
C VAL A 13 3.17 10.74 1.10
N LEU A 14 4.28 10.39 0.46
CA LEU A 14 4.37 9.20 -0.41
C LEU A 14 4.04 7.93 0.36
N LEU A 15 4.58 7.79 1.57
CA LEU A 15 4.34 6.63 2.41
C LEU A 15 2.88 6.59 2.88
N PHE A 16 2.33 7.72 3.31
CA PHE A 16 0.94 7.79 3.75
C PHE A 16 -0.03 7.47 2.62
N VAL A 17 0.06 8.15 1.48
CA VAL A 17 -0.87 7.92 0.35
C VAL A 17 -0.64 6.54 -0.27
N GLY A 18 0.63 6.16 -0.49
CA GLY A 18 0.99 4.89 -1.12
C GLY A 18 0.55 3.67 -0.32
N THR A 19 0.79 3.66 0.99
CA THR A 19 0.40 2.54 1.87
C THR A 19 -1.12 2.35 1.90
N ASN A 20 -1.89 3.42 1.96
CA ASN A 20 -3.35 3.36 1.97
C ASN A 20 -3.89 2.83 0.64
N LEU A 21 -3.39 3.33 -0.49
CA LEU A 21 -3.83 2.91 -1.82
C LEU A 21 -3.54 1.43 -2.08
N ILE A 22 -2.29 0.98 -1.87
CA ILE A 22 -1.93 -0.42 -2.07
C ILE A 22 -2.62 -1.34 -1.06
N GLY A 23 -2.88 -0.85 0.17
CA GLY A 23 -3.65 -1.56 1.18
C GLY A 23 -5.07 -1.88 0.72
N LEU A 24 -5.76 -0.92 0.10
CA LEU A 24 -7.10 -1.14 -0.47
C LEU A 24 -7.07 -2.14 -1.63
N ILE A 25 -6.05 -2.06 -2.50
CA ILE A 25 -5.89 -2.98 -3.62
C ILE A 25 -5.66 -4.41 -3.12
N VAL A 26 -4.67 -4.62 -2.26
CA VAL A 26 -4.30 -5.95 -1.75
C VAL A 26 -5.46 -6.58 -0.97
N ARG A 27 -6.14 -5.80 -0.10
CA ARG A 27 -7.32 -6.31 0.62
C ARG A 27 -8.45 -6.65 -0.34
N GLY A 28 -8.64 -5.88 -1.40
CA GLY A 28 -9.59 -6.16 -2.47
C GLY A 28 -9.38 -7.52 -3.14
N PHE A 29 -8.13 -7.85 -3.49
CA PHE A 29 -7.78 -9.10 -4.15
C PHE A 29 -7.70 -10.31 -3.22
N VAL A 30 -7.32 -10.11 -1.96
CA VAL A 30 -7.05 -11.21 -1.00
C VAL A 30 -8.24 -11.45 -0.05
N TRP A 31 -9.31 -10.64 -0.15
CA TRP A 31 -10.51 -10.85 0.64
C TRP A 31 -11.12 -12.24 0.39
N SER A 32 -11.10 -13.07 1.43
CA SER A 32 -11.80 -14.34 1.45
C SER A 32 -13.03 -14.19 2.33
N PRO A 33 -14.23 -14.58 1.88
CA PRO A 33 -15.39 -14.59 2.75
C PRO A 33 -15.09 -15.50 3.95
N PRO A 34 -15.47 -15.11 5.19
CA PRO A 34 -15.24 -15.94 6.36
C PRO A 34 -15.91 -17.31 6.15
N SER A 35 -15.17 -18.39 6.40
CA SER A 35 -15.73 -19.74 6.44
C SER A 35 -16.67 -19.81 7.64
N VAL A 36 -17.98 -19.80 7.38
CA VAL A 36 -18.98 -19.71 8.44
C VAL A 36 -19.34 -21.12 8.91
N ASP A 37 -18.89 -21.50 10.10
CA ASP A 37 -19.57 -22.52 10.90
C ASP A 37 -20.80 -21.86 11.54
N ALA A 38 -21.90 -21.82 10.80
CA ALA A 38 -23.13 -21.19 11.26
C ALA A 38 -23.90 -22.15 12.18
N PRO A 39 -24.28 -21.75 13.41
CA PRO A 39 -25.04 -22.60 14.31
C PRO A 39 -26.50 -22.84 13.87
N THR A 40 -27.03 -22.04 12.95
CA THR A 40 -28.39 -22.20 12.38
C THR A 40 -28.47 -21.69 10.94
N ASP A 41 -29.37 -22.28 10.14
CA ASP A 41 -29.54 -21.94 8.71
C ASP A 41 -29.95 -20.48 8.46
N ARG A 42 -30.73 -19.88 9.37
CA ARG A 42 -31.09 -18.44 9.28
C ARG A 42 -29.90 -17.53 9.45
N VAL A 43 -28.97 -17.87 10.35
CA VAL A 43 -27.74 -17.09 10.56
C VAL A 43 -26.80 -17.28 9.38
N ALA A 44 -26.75 -18.49 8.79
CA ALA A 44 -26.01 -18.74 7.56
C ALA A 44 -26.51 -17.89 6.38
N GLU A 45 -27.82 -17.69 6.25
CA GLU A 45 -28.42 -16.91 5.17
C GLU A 45 -28.15 -15.40 5.31
N VAL A 46 -28.27 -14.85 6.52
CA VAL A 46 -27.93 -13.44 6.79
C VAL A 46 -26.44 -13.18 6.51
N ILE A 47 -25.55 -14.07 6.97
CA ILE A 47 -24.11 -13.92 6.74
C ILE A 47 -23.77 -14.05 5.25
N ARG A 48 -24.41 -14.97 4.51
CA ARG A 48 -24.24 -15.06 3.04
C ARG A 48 -24.73 -13.80 2.33
N HIS A 49 -25.84 -13.23 2.75
CA HIS A 49 -26.38 -12.01 2.16
C HIS A 49 -25.46 -10.80 2.43
N GLU A 50 -24.95 -10.67 3.65
CA GLU A 50 -23.95 -9.65 3.97
C GLU A 50 -22.61 -9.89 3.25
N ALA A 51 -22.14 -11.13 3.16
CA ALA A 51 -20.93 -11.48 2.42
C ALA A 51 -21.05 -11.12 0.93
N ARG A 52 -22.19 -11.38 0.27
CA ARG A 52 -22.40 -10.95 -1.12
C ARG A 52 -22.37 -9.43 -1.27
N ARG A 53 -23.00 -8.70 -0.35
CA ARG A 53 -23.03 -7.23 -0.37
C ARG A 53 -21.65 -6.63 -0.10
N MET A 54 -20.90 -7.21 0.85
CA MET A 54 -19.51 -6.85 1.14
C MET A 54 -18.60 -7.17 -0.04
N GLY A 55 -18.80 -8.30 -0.73
CA GLY A 55 -18.03 -8.69 -1.92
C GLY A 55 -18.20 -7.70 -3.08
N GLY A 56 -19.44 -7.29 -3.38
CA GLY A 56 -19.70 -6.27 -4.41
C GLY A 56 -19.11 -4.90 -4.06
N THR A 57 -19.20 -4.50 -2.79
CA THR A 57 -18.63 -3.24 -2.29
C THR A 57 -17.10 -3.26 -2.32
N ASN A 58 -16.50 -4.40 -1.97
CA ASN A 58 -15.05 -4.61 -2.05
C ASN A 58 -14.55 -4.54 -3.50
N MET A 59 -15.27 -5.12 -4.45
CA MET A 59 -14.88 -5.06 -5.87
C MET A 59 -14.90 -3.62 -6.38
N ALA A 60 -15.95 -2.85 -6.07
CA ALA A 60 -16.02 -1.43 -6.44
C ALA A 60 -14.90 -0.60 -5.80
N MET A 61 -14.61 -0.82 -4.51
CA MET A 61 -13.50 -0.16 -3.81
C MET A 61 -12.13 -0.53 -4.40
N THR A 62 -11.96 -1.76 -4.88
CA THR A 62 -10.72 -2.22 -5.52
C THR A 62 -10.52 -1.54 -6.88
N ILE A 63 -11.57 -1.46 -7.70
CA ILE A 63 -11.51 -0.76 -8.99
C ILE A 63 -11.19 0.73 -8.77
N LEU A 64 -11.87 1.35 -7.80
CA LEU A 64 -11.63 2.75 -7.46
C LEU A 64 -10.20 2.98 -6.94
N SER A 65 -9.66 2.07 -6.13
CA SER A 65 -8.29 2.19 -5.61
C SER A 65 -7.22 1.96 -6.67
N ILE A 66 -7.45 1.06 -7.64
CA ILE A 66 -6.59 0.90 -8.82
C ILE A 66 -6.58 2.19 -9.64
N LEU A 67 -7.76 2.76 -9.92
CA LEU A 67 -7.87 4.02 -10.67
C LEU A 67 -7.19 5.19 -9.92
N ALA A 68 -7.43 5.29 -8.61
CA ALA A 68 -6.78 6.30 -7.76
C ALA A 68 -5.25 6.13 -7.74
N THR A 69 -4.75 4.89 -7.74
CA THR A 69 -3.31 4.59 -7.81
C THR A 69 -2.72 5.03 -9.16
N ALA A 70 -3.41 4.75 -10.27
CA ALA A 70 -2.98 5.20 -11.59
C ALA A 70 -2.94 6.73 -11.69
N ILE A 71 -4.00 7.41 -11.22
CA ILE A 71 -4.06 8.88 -11.18
C ILE A 71 -2.95 9.45 -10.30
N TYR A 72 -2.71 8.84 -9.14
CA TYR A 72 -1.66 9.26 -8.20
C TYR A 72 -0.26 9.15 -8.82
N LEU A 73 0.08 8.00 -9.43
CA LEU A 73 1.38 7.83 -10.08
C LEU A 73 1.54 8.75 -11.29
N TYR A 74 0.46 8.96 -12.06
CA TYR A 74 0.45 9.90 -13.16
C TYR A 74 0.69 11.35 -12.69
N ALA A 75 0.05 11.76 -11.59
CA ALA A 75 0.25 13.08 -11.00
C ALA A 75 1.70 13.26 -10.52
N LEU A 76 2.30 12.25 -9.87
CA LEU A 76 3.72 12.31 -9.46
C LEU A 76 4.66 12.42 -10.67
N PHE A 77 4.37 11.68 -11.74
CA PHE A 77 5.17 11.70 -12.97
C PHE A 77 5.10 13.06 -13.67
N HIS A 78 3.90 13.63 -13.82
CA HIS A 78 3.69 14.84 -14.61
C HIS A 78 3.99 16.14 -13.84
N LEU A 79 3.67 16.20 -12.53
CA LEU A 79 3.82 17.43 -11.75
C LEU A 79 5.21 17.58 -11.10
N TRP A 80 5.95 16.47 -10.93
CA TRP A 80 7.27 16.50 -10.29
C TRP A 80 8.37 15.89 -11.16
N ASN A 81 8.55 14.56 -11.11
CA ASN A 81 9.64 13.86 -11.79
C ASN A 81 9.34 12.37 -11.86
N VAL A 82 9.81 11.71 -12.93
CA VAL A 82 9.76 10.25 -13.08
C VAL A 82 10.38 9.52 -11.89
N TRP A 83 11.47 10.03 -11.31
CA TRP A 83 12.13 9.39 -10.17
C TRP A 83 11.25 9.38 -8.91
N LEU A 84 10.43 10.42 -8.71
CA LEU A 84 9.49 10.49 -7.59
C LEU A 84 8.33 9.50 -7.77
N ALA A 85 7.86 9.33 -9.00
CA ALA A 85 6.85 8.31 -9.33
C ALA A 85 7.40 6.89 -9.11
N VAL A 86 8.64 6.63 -9.54
CA VAL A 86 9.32 5.34 -9.30
C VAL A 86 9.50 5.09 -7.79
N ALA A 87 9.91 6.10 -7.02
CA ALA A 87 10.04 5.98 -5.57
C ALA A 87 8.69 5.65 -4.91
N GLY A 88 7.62 6.34 -5.32
CA GLY A 88 6.25 6.05 -4.86
C GLY A 88 5.82 4.62 -5.17
N ALA A 89 6.08 4.13 -6.38
CA ALA A 89 5.79 2.75 -6.77
C ALA A 89 6.59 1.73 -5.94
N ILE A 90 7.88 1.97 -5.70
CA ILE A 90 8.71 1.10 -4.84
C ILE A 90 8.17 1.05 -3.42
N ILE A 91 7.79 2.21 -2.84
CA ILE A 91 7.18 2.29 -1.51
C ILE A 91 5.91 1.44 -1.47
N MET A 92 5.02 1.55 -2.46
CA MET A 92 3.81 0.73 -2.54
C MET A 92 4.13 -0.76 -2.59
N VAL A 93 5.04 -1.19 -3.47
CA VAL A 93 5.40 -2.60 -3.65
C VAL A 93 6.06 -3.17 -2.39
N SER A 94 6.91 -2.40 -1.71
CA SER A 94 7.56 -2.82 -0.47
C SER A 94 6.58 -3.12 0.66
N ARG A 95 5.35 -2.61 0.58
CA ARG A 95 4.31 -2.82 1.60
C ARG A 95 3.43 -4.04 1.34
N ILE A 96 3.47 -4.61 0.13
CA ILE A 96 2.69 -5.80 -0.21
C ILE A 96 2.99 -6.98 0.73
N PRO A 97 4.26 -7.31 1.06
CA PRO A 97 4.56 -8.43 1.97
C PRO A 97 4.00 -8.23 3.38
N ASP A 98 4.10 -7.00 3.92
CA ASP A 98 3.55 -6.65 5.23
C ASP A 98 2.02 -6.86 5.26
N LEU A 99 1.34 -6.37 4.21
CA LEU A 99 -0.12 -6.49 4.07
C LEU A 99 -0.57 -7.94 3.91
N LEU A 100 0.14 -8.73 3.11
CA LEU A 100 -0.17 -10.15 2.93
C LEU A 100 0.00 -10.92 4.24
N TRP A 101 1.00 -10.58 5.05
CA TRP A 101 1.17 -11.18 6.37
C TRP A 101 0.02 -10.81 7.33
N GLU A 102 -0.37 -9.53 7.38
CA GLU A 102 -1.48 -9.03 8.20
C GLU A 102 -2.78 -9.76 7.84
N ILE A 103 -3.06 -9.96 6.56
CA ILE A 103 -4.26 -10.66 6.11
C ILE A 103 -4.21 -12.15 6.44
N ARG A 104 -3.03 -12.79 6.38
CA ARG A 104 -2.88 -14.23 6.67
C ARG A 104 -2.96 -14.56 8.15
N THR A 105 -2.36 -13.73 9.00
CA THR A 105 -2.29 -13.99 10.45
C THR A 105 -3.39 -13.29 11.24
N GLY A 106 -4.06 -12.29 10.65
CA GLY A 106 -5.05 -11.45 11.33
C GLY A 106 -4.43 -10.52 12.37
N GLU A 107 -3.11 -10.53 12.54
CA GLU A 107 -2.38 -9.71 13.49
C GLU A 107 -1.68 -8.56 12.76
N LYS A 108 -1.77 -7.35 13.34
CA LYS A 108 -1.02 -6.20 12.83
C LYS A 108 0.47 -6.39 13.05
N VAL A 109 1.27 -6.11 12.03
CA VAL A 109 2.74 -6.14 12.12
C VAL A 109 3.18 -5.15 13.20
N THR A 110 3.66 -5.69 14.32
CA THR A 110 4.28 -4.95 15.42
C THR A 110 5.74 -5.35 15.50
N LEU A 111 6.60 -4.49 16.07
CA LEU A 111 8.05 -4.73 16.18
C LEU A 111 8.39 -6.09 16.81
N THR A 112 7.52 -6.60 17.69
CA THR A 112 7.69 -7.89 18.39
C THR A 112 7.28 -9.10 17.55
N LYS A 113 6.44 -8.92 16.52
CA LYS A 113 5.88 -10.00 15.69
C LYS A 113 6.18 -9.75 14.21
N MET A 114 7.44 -9.42 13.91
CA MET A 114 7.86 -9.20 12.55
C MET A 114 8.22 -10.53 11.88
N PRO A 115 7.65 -10.84 10.71
CA PRO A 115 8.02 -12.04 9.97
C PRO A 115 9.48 -11.92 9.50
N GLN A 116 10.27 -12.97 9.68
CA GLN A 116 11.70 -12.95 9.33
C GLN A 116 11.95 -13.60 7.96
N GLY A 117 11.16 -13.21 6.96
CA GLY A 117 11.24 -13.76 5.61
C GLY A 117 12.23 -13.00 4.71
N PRO A 118 12.88 -13.67 3.73
CA PRO A 118 13.76 -13.01 2.75
C PRO A 118 13.02 -11.94 1.94
N VAL A 119 11.73 -12.15 1.66
CA VAL A 119 10.86 -11.17 0.97
C VAL A 119 10.74 -9.86 1.75
N GLN A 120 10.74 -9.94 3.08
CA GLN A 120 10.58 -8.77 3.95
C GLN A 120 11.89 -7.98 4.10
N ILE A 121 13.02 -8.69 4.08
CA ILE A 121 14.34 -8.05 3.98
C ILE A 121 14.45 -7.28 2.66
N VAL A 122 14.03 -7.89 1.53
CA VAL A 122 14.02 -7.21 0.23
C VAL A 122 13.10 -5.98 0.25
N ALA A 123 11.90 -6.10 0.81
CA ALA A 123 10.98 -4.98 0.98
C ALA A 123 11.58 -3.85 1.83
N LEU A 124 12.25 -4.19 2.93
CA LEU A 124 12.93 -3.22 3.79
C LEU A 124 14.04 -2.50 3.03
N VAL A 125 14.89 -3.24 2.30
CA VAL A 125 15.96 -2.65 1.47
C VAL A 125 15.38 -1.74 0.39
N LEU A 126 14.31 -2.16 -0.29
CA LEU A 126 13.60 -1.34 -1.27
C LEU A 126 13.01 -0.06 -0.65
N CYS A 127 12.44 -0.16 0.55
CA CYS A 127 11.91 0.98 1.28
C CYS A 127 13.03 1.98 1.63
N TRP A 128 14.16 1.51 2.15
CA TRP A 128 15.33 2.37 2.39
C TRP A 128 15.89 3.00 1.11
N GLY A 129 16.00 2.20 0.04
CA GLY A 129 16.41 2.68 -1.27
C GLY A 129 15.48 3.75 -1.84
N SER A 130 14.17 3.64 -1.56
CA SER A 130 13.19 4.65 -2.00
C SER A 130 13.44 6.01 -1.37
N TYR A 131 13.88 6.10 -0.10
CA TYR A 131 14.21 7.39 0.53
C TYR A 131 15.40 8.06 -0.14
N LEU A 132 16.42 7.29 -0.51
CA LEU A 132 17.55 7.80 -1.30
C LEU A 132 17.08 8.30 -2.67
N LEU A 133 16.13 7.60 -3.29
CA LEU A 133 15.57 7.97 -4.58
C LEU A 133 14.70 9.24 -4.50
N VAL A 134 13.89 9.40 -3.44
CA VAL A 134 13.14 10.64 -3.18
C VAL A 134 14.09 11.81 -2.99
N TRP A 135 15.16 11.62 -2.22
CA TRP A 135 16.18 12.64 -2.02
C TRP A 135 16.84 13.04 -3.35
N TYR A 136 17.27 12.05 -4.14
CA TYR A 136 17.87 12.27 -5.46
C TYR A 136 16.89 13.01 -6.39
N SER A 137 15.62 12.61 -6.41
CA SER A 137 14.59 13.21 -7.24
C SER A 137 14.29 14.68 -6.90
N LEU A 138 14.45 15.08 -5.63
CA LEU A 138 14.10 16.43 -5.18
C LEU A 138 15.32 17.36 -5.07
N CYS A 139 16.51 16.80 -4.88
CA CYS A 139 17.72 17.56 -4.57
C CYS A 139 18.85 17.33 -5.58
N GLY A 140 18.87 16.18 -6.26
CA GLY A 140 19.91 15.82 -7.23
C GLY A 140 19.60 16.26 -8.66
N THR A 141 18.32 16.42 -9.01
CA THR A 141 17.91 16.83 -10.38
C THR A 141 17.53 18.31 -10.50
N THR A 142 17.59 19.09 -9.42
CA THR A 142 17.41 20.54 -9.50
C THR A 142 18.72 21.17 -9.98
N PRO A 143 18.77 21.82 -11.16
CA PRO A 143 19.94 22.61 -11.53
C PRO A 143 20.16 23.69 -10.45
N SER A 144 21.39 23.79 -9.97
CA SER A 144 21.81 24.89 -9.10
C SER A 144 21.53 26.23 -9.80
N PRO A 145 20.94 27.22 -9.11
CA PRO A 145 20.81 28.58 -9.65
C PRO A 145 22.18 29.17 -9.95
#